data_AF-A0A5R2NCR6-F1
#
_entry.id   AF-A0A5R2NCR6-F1
#
_cell.length_a   1.000
_cell.length_b   1.000
_cell.length_c   1.000
_cell.angle_alpha   90.00
_cell.angle_beta   90.00
_cell.angle_gamma   90.00
#
_symmetry.space_group_name_H-M   'P 1'
#
loop_
_entity.id
_entity.type
_entity.pdbx_description
1 polymer ?
#
loop_
_entity_poly.entity_id
_entity_poly.type
_entity_poly.pdbx_seq_one_letter_code
_entity_poly.pdbx_strand_id
1 'polypeptide(L)'
;PGSVVELRRFEDAGGRRRVALAVRSDLGVHEQITAAGATWLDRQAIARAPAALSIGGFGAEVRQAMEQRADHLISEGLAQRIGGRVVFTSNLIETLRRRELERVGERLAAEAGRPFNRAASGDHVAGIYRQRFALASGRFAMLDDGLGFQLVPWSPSLENHLGRHVSGVARSDGGIDWSFARKRGLGL
;
A
#
# COMPACT_ATOMS: atom_id res chain seq x y z
N PRO A 1 17.01 2.10 -6.20
CA PRO A 1 16.56 0.79 -5.69
C PRO A 1 16.89 0.65 -4.20
N GLY A 2 15.87 0.68 -3.35
CA GLY A 2 15.96 0.37 -1.92
C GLY A 2 14.58 -0.07 -1.49
N SER A 3 14.44 -1.29 -0.96
CA SER A 3 13.16 -1.80 -0.45
C SER A 3 13.38 -2.22 1.00
N VAL A 4 12.44 -1.92 1.88
CA VAL A 4 12.52 -2.46 3.25
C VAL A 4 12.11 -3.92 3.21
N VAL A 5 13.03 -4.80 3.57
CA VAL A 5 12.81 -6.26 3.62
C VAL A 5 13.03 -6.78 5.02
N GLU A 6 12.23 -7.76 5.42
CA GLU A 6 12.38 -8.48 6.67
C GLU A 6 12.81 -9.92 6.41
N LEU A 7 13.84 -10.36 7.13
CA LEU A 7 14.25 -11.75 7.13
C LEU A 7 13.35 -12.54 8.08
N ARG A 8 12.52 -13.44 7.56
CA ARG A 8 11.70 -14.34 8.35
C ARG A 8 12.30 -15.74 8.37
N ARG A 9 12.32 -16.34 9.56
CA ARG A 9 12.64 -17.76 9.76
C ARG A 9 11.34 -18.49 10.04
N PHE A 10 11.09 -19.58 9.32
CA PHE A 10 9.93 -20.45 9.52
C PHE A 10 10.33 -21.91 9.29
N GLU A 11 9.57 -22.85 9.84
CA GLU A 11 9.71 -24.26 9.50
C GLU A 11 8.78 -24.59 8.34
N ASP A 12 9.33 -25.25 7.30
CA ASP A 12 8.51 -25.80 6.23
C ASP A 12 7.74 -27.04 6.70
N ALA A 13 6.84 -27.55 5.86
CA ALA A 13 6.01 -28.71 6.19
C ALA A 13 6.82 -29.99 6.52
N GLY A 14 8.13 -30.01 6.21
CA GLY A 14 9.06 -31.09 6.54
C GLY A 14 9.94 -30.82 7.76
N GLY A 15 9.64 -29.79 8.56
CA GLY A 15 10.41 -29.44 9.76
C GLY A 15 11.78 -28.83 9.47
N ARG A 16 12.07 -28.41 8.23
CA ARG A 16 13.34 -27.75 7.91
C ARG A 16 13.19 -26.26 8.12
N ARG A 17 14.14 -25.67 8.85
CA ARG A 17 14.24 -24.22 9.01
C ARG A 17 14.58 -23.57 7.66
N ARG A 18 13.66 -22.73 7.18
CA ARG A 18 13.79 -21.91 5.98
C ARG A 18 13.88 -20.44 6.34
N VAL A 19 14.47 -19.69 5.42
CA VAL A 19 14.62 -18.25 5.48
C VAL A 19 13.93 -17.65 4.27
N ALA A 20 13.02 -16.70 4.49
CA ALA A 20 12.40 -15.92 3.43
C ALA A 20 12.61 -14.43 3.65
N LEU A 21 12.77 -13.69 2.55
CA LEU A 21 12.73 -12.22 2.55
C LEU A 21 11.30 -11.78 2.29
N ALA A 22 10.69 -11.10 3.26
CA ALA A 22 9.37 -10.49 3.13
C ALA A 22 9.54 -9.00 2.85
N VAL A 23 9.12 -8.54 1.66
CA VAL A 23 9.11 -7.10 1.34
C VAL A 23 8.05 -6.40 2.20
N ARG A 24 8.49 -5.45 3.01
CA ARG A 24 7.65 -4.60 3.88
C ARG A 24 7.30 -3.26 3.23
N SER A 25 8.18 -2.76 2.37
CA SER A 25 7.92 -1.59 1.51
C SER A 25 8.73 -1.70 0.23
N ASP A 26 8.13 -1.32 -0.89
CA ASP A 26 8.84 -1.16 -2.17
C ASP A 26 9.69 0.13 -2.18
N LEU A 27 9.50 1.04 -1.22
CA LEU A 27 10.27 2.27 -1.04
C LEU A 27 11.42 2.10 -0.05
N GLY A 28 12.53 2.78 -0.33
CA GLY A 28 13.67 2.86 0.56
C GLY A 28 13.32 3.66 1.81
N VAL A 29 14.07 3.46 2.89
CA VAL A 29 13.78 4.13 4.18
C VAL A 29 13.80 5.66 4.05
N HIS A 30 14.74 6.19 3.25
CA HIS A 30 14.87 7.62 2.99
C HIS A 30 13.73 8.17 2.12
N GLU A 31 13.29 7.43 1.11
CA GLU A 31 12.17 7.82 0.23
C GLU A 31 10.84 7.89 1.01
N GLN A 32 10.71 7.11 2.08
CA GLN A 32 9.54 7.12 2.94
C GLN A 32 9.41 8.42 3.76
N ILE A 33 10.49 9.17 4.00
CA ILE A 33 10.47 10.36 4.86
C ILE A 33 9.48 11.42 4.33
N THR A 34 9.54 11.70 3.03
CA THR A 34 8.70 12.72 2.36
C THR A 34 7.62 12.09 1.48
N ALA A 35 7.37 10.79 1.61
CA ALA A 35 6.38 10.10 0.80
C ALA A 35 4.97 10.62 1.08
N ALA A 36 4.20 10.85 0.03
CA ALA A 36 2.87 11.44 0.16
C ALA A 36 1.80 10.49 0.72
N GLY A 37 2.10 9.18 0.79
CA GLY A 37 1.22 8.13 1.27
C GLY A 37 1.69 7.46 2.55
N ALA A 38 0.97 6.40 2.96
CA ALA A 38 1.19 5.70 4.21
C ALA A 38 2.36 4.71 4.12
N THR A 39 3.46 5.02 4.78
CA THR A 39 4.73 4.30 4.66
C THR A 39 4.88 3.18 5.70
N TRP A 40 5.97 2.41 5.62
CA TRP A 40 6.31 1.45 6.67
C TRP A 40 6.74 2.16 7.96
N LEU A 41 7.39 3.33 7.87
CA LEU A 41 7.72 4.17 9.03
C LEU A 41 6.47 4.57 9.83
N ASP A 42 5.39 4.94 9.15
CA ASP A 42 4.14 5.34 9.81
C ASP A 42 3.50 4.15 10.56
N ARG A 43 3.51 2.97 9.95
CA ARG A 43 3.02 1.73 10.57
C ARG A 43 3.87 1.33 11.77
N GLN A 44 5.19 1.53 11.69
CA GLN A 44 6.13 1.27 12.77
C GLN A 44 5.92 2.24 13.94
N ALA A 45 5.63 3.52 13.67
CA ALA A 45 5.44 4.54 14.69
C ALA A 45 4.17 4.32 15.53
N ILE A 46 3.12 3.72 14.96
CA ILE A 46 1.84 3.48 15.65
C ILE A 46 1.62 2.03 16.09
N ALA A 47 2.56 1.12 15.76
CA ALA A 47 2.43 -0.29 16.10
C ALA A 47 2.45 -0.50 17.61
N ARG A 48 1.56 -1.38 18.12
CA ARG A 48 1.60 -1.82 19.52
C ARG A 48 2.89 -2.58 19.86
N ALA A 49 3.42 -3.31 18.88
CA ALA A 49 4.67 -4.05 18.96
C ALA A 49 5.55 -3.68 17.75
N PRO A 50 6.28 -2.56 17.81
CA PRO A 50 7.15 -2.14 16.72
C PRO A 50 8.31 -3.14 16.52
N ALA A 51 8.81 -3.25 15.29
CA ALA A 51 10.00 -4.03 14.99
C ALA A 51 11.18 -3.58 15.87
N ALA A 52 11.95 -4.52 16.42
CA ALA A 52 13.12 -4.21 17.22
C ALA A 52 14.21 -3.59 16.33
N LEU A 53 14.56 -2.34 16.60
CA LEU A 53 15.59 -1.60 15.85
C LEU A 53 16.93 -1.69 16.59
N SER A 54 17.97 -2.19 15.91
CA SER A 54 19.34 -2.20 16.44
C SER A 54 19.80 -0.78 16.81
N ILE A 55 20.62 -0.64 17.86
CA ILE A 55 21.17 0.66 18.28
C ILE A 55 22.12 1.25 17.22
N GLY A 56 22.78 0.40 16.42
CA GLY A 56 23.70 0.81 15.35
C GLY A 56 23.25 0.38 13.94
N GLY A 57 23.99 0.85 12.94
CA GLY A 57 23.78 0.51 11.52
C GLY A 57 22.39 0.92 11.01
N PHE A 58 21.77 0.07 10.19
CA PHE A 58 20.45 0.32 9.60
C PHE A 58 19.35 0.61 10.64
N GLY A 59 19.47 0.09 11.87
CA GLY A 59 18.50 0.41 12.93
C GLY A 59 18.56 1.87 13.40
N ALA A 60 19.75 2.49 13.36
CA ALA A 60 19.92 3.92 13.65
C ALA A 60 19.38 4.78 12.49
N GLU A 61 19.65 4.38 11.25
CA GLU A 61 19.11 5.02 10.05
C GLU A 61 17.58 5.02 10.05
N VAL A 62 16.95 3.89 10.40
CA VAL A 62 15.48 3.80 10.54
C VAL A 62 14.96 4.74 11.62
N ARG A 63 15.59 4.81 12.81
CA ARG A 63 15.15 5.75 13.86
C ARG A 63 15.23 7.20 13.40
N GLN A 64 16.34 7.57 12.76
CA GLN A 64 16.52 8.91 12.21
C GLN A 64 15.47 9.22 11.14
N ALA A 65 15.17 8.27 10.26
CA ALA A 65 14.12 8.42 9.26
C ALA A 65 12.72 8.53 9.88
N MET A 66 12.43 7.80 10.97
CA MET A 66 11.17 7.93 11.71
C MET A 66 11.01 9.31 12.34
N GLU A 67 12.08 9.90 12.90
CA GLU A 67 12.06 11.26 13.43
C GLU A 67 11.83 12.30 12.33
N GLN A 68 12.56 12.21 11.21
CA GLN A 68 12.35 13.10 10.07
C GLN A 68 10.96 12.97 9.46
N ARG A 69 10.43 11.74 9.37
CA ARG A 69 9.06 11.48 8.92
C ARG A 69 8.04 12.11 9.86
N ALA A 70 8.25 12.01 11.17
CA ALA A 70 7.39 12.65 12.15
C ALA A 70 7.38 14.17 11.98
N ASP A 71 8.54 14.80 11.80
CA ASP A 71 8.63 16.25 11.57
C ASP A 71 7.96 16.68 10.25
N HIS A 72 8.10 15.87 9.20
CA HIS A 72 7.37 16.08 7.94
C HIS A 72 5.85 16.00 8.16
N LEU A 73 5.35 14.98 8.86
CA LEU A 73 3.93 14.85 9.17
C LEU A 73 3.41 15.98 10.08
N ILE A 74 4.26 16.50 10.97
CA ILE A 74 3.94 17.71 11.76
C ILE A 74 3.75 18.91 10.82
N SER A 75 4.64 19.09 9.84
CA SER A 75 4.52 20.18 8.85
C SER A 75 3.25 20.08 7.99
N GLU A 76 2.74 18.87 7.77
CA GLU A 76 1.48 18.62 7.05
C GLU A 76 0.22 18.65 7.94
N GLY A 77 0.37 18.95 9.24
CA GLY A 77 -0.73 18.95 10.22
C GLY A 77 -1.28 17.56 10.55
N LEU A 78 -0.54 16.50 10.24
CA LEU A 78 -0.91 15.10 10.50
C LEU A 78 -0.29 14.55 11.81
N ALA A 79 0.53 15.36 12.48
CA ALA A 79 1.08 15.06 13.79
C ALA A 79 1.35 16.35 14.57
N GLN A 80 1.53 16.23 15.88
CA GLN A 80 1.93 17.32 16.75
C GLN A 80 2.93 16.83 17.80
N ARG A 81 3.83 17.71 18.24
CA ARG A 81 4.72 17.45 19.37
C ARG A 81 4.10 17.98 20.66
N ILE A 82 3.75 17.09 21.58
CA ILE A 82 3.13 17.40 22.88
C ILE A 82 4.01 16.80 23.98
N GLY A 83 4.56 17.63 24.87
CA GLY A 83 5.38 17.17 25.99
C GLY A 83 6.59 16.32 25.56
N GLY A 84 7.21 16.66 24.43
CA GLY A 84 8.35 15.93 23.85
C GLY A 84 7.98 14.65 23.09
N ARG A 85 6.70 14.23 23.07
CA ARG A 85 6.21 13.07 22.31
C ARG A 85 5.51 13.51 21.04
N VAL A 86 5.63 12.71 19.98
CA VAL A 86 4.87 12.90 18.75
C VAL A 86 3.51 12.20 18.91
N VAL A 87 2.45 12.95 18.64
CA VAL A 87 1.06 12.47 18.62
C VAL A 87 0.55 12.62 17.21
N PHE A 88 0.17 11.50 16.59
CA PHE A 88 -0.40 11.48 15.24
C PHE A 88 -1.91 11.70 15.27
N THR A 89 -2.48 12.22 14.18
CA THR A 89 -3.94 12.28 14.02
C THR A 89 -4.56 10.88 14.08
N SER A 90 -5.79 10.80 14.58
CA SER A 90 -6.59 9.58 14.44
C SER A 90 -6.70 9.21 12.95
N ASN A 91 -6.66 7.91 12.65
CA ASN A 91 -6.72 7.39 11.28
C ASN A 91 -5.60 7.89 10.33
N LEU A 92 -4.39 8.16 10.85
CA LEU A 92 -3.22 8.61 10.06
C LEU A 92 -3.03 7.79 8.77
N ILE A 93 -3.01 6.45 8.89
CA ILE A 93 -2.73 5.55 7.77
C ILE A 93 -3.78 5.66 6.67
N GLU A 94 -5.05 5.75 7.05
CA GLU A 94 -6.15 5.90 6.10
C GLU A 94 -6.11 7.28 5.43
N THR A 95 -5.82 8.33 6.19
CA THR A 95 -5.71 9.70 5.68
C THR A 95 -4.58 9.83 4.67
N LEU A 96 -3.40 9.30 4.98
CA LEU A 96 -2.24 9.29 4.07
C LEU A 96 -2.53 8.47 2.81
N ARG A 97 -3.14 7.28 2.95
CA ARG A 97 -3.54 6.45 1.81
C ARG A 97 -4.51 7.19 0.89
N ARG A 98 -5.54 7.83 1.46
CA ARG A 98 -6.53 8.59 0.69
C ARG A 98 -5.87 9.73 -0.08
N ARG A 99 -5.03 10.55 0.58
CA ARG A 99 -4.30 11.66 -0.06
C ARG A 99 -3.40 11.19 -1.20
N GLU A 100 -2.73 10.05 -1.04
CA GLU A 100 -1.90 9.48 -2.10
C GLU A 100 -2.73 9.03 -3.29
N LEU A 101 -3.82 8.30 -3.06
CA LEU A 101 -4.69 7.81 -4.13
C LEU A 101 -5.41 8.95 -4.86
N GLU A 102 -5.83 10.00 -4.15
CA GLU A 102 -6.40 11.20 -4.77
C GLU A 102 -5.39 11.87 -5.71
N ARG A 103 -4.17 12.15 -5.23
CA ARG A 103 -3.12 12.77 -6.05
C ARG A 103 -2.74 11.94 -7.26
N VAL A 104 -2.58 10.62 -7.08
CA VAL A 104 -2.25 9.71 -8.19
C VAL A 104 -3.42 9.60 -9.17
N GLY A 105 -4.65 9.48 -8.66
CA GLY A 105 -5.86 9.42 -9.46
C GLY A 105 -6.09 10.67 -10.29
N GLU A 106 -5.96 11.86 -9.71
CA GLU A 106 -6.08 13.14 -10.43
C GLU A 106 -5.04 13.27 -11.54
N ARG A 107 -3.78 12.89 -11.26
CA ARG A 107 -2.73 12.89 -12.27
C ARG A 107 -3.04 11.93 -13.42
N LEU A 108 -3.44 10.69 -13.11
CA LEU A 108 -3.82 9.70 -14.12
C LEU A 108 -5.06 10.12 -14.91
N ALA A 109 -6.01 10.81 -14.27
CA ALA A 109 -7.20 11.32 -14.95
C ALA A 109 -6.84 12.40 -15.96
N ALA A 110 -5.92 13.31 -15.61
CA ALA A 110 -5.40 14.32 -16.52
C ALA A 110 -4.60 13.69 -17.69
N GLU A 111 -3.81 12.64 -17.43
CA GLU A 111 -3.01 11.94 -18.45
C GLU A 111 -3.87 11.08 -19.41
N ALA A 112 -4.86 10.36 -18.88
CA ALA A 112 -5.67 9.39 -19.64
C ALA A 112 -6.97 9.97 -20.21
N GLY A 113 -7.35 11.18 -19.81
CA GLY A 113 -8.62 11.82 -20.22
C GLY A 113 -9.87 11.11 -19.70
N ARG A 114 -9.76 10.36 -18.60
CA ARG A 114 -10.86 9.60 -17.99
C ARG A 114 -11.00 9.97 -16.52
N PRO A 115 -12.23 10.03 -15.96
CA PRO A 115 -12.40 10.38 -14.56
C PRO A 115 -11.86 9.30 -13.62
N PHE A 116 -11.24 9.76 -12.52
CA PHE A 116 -10.89 8.91 -11.39
C PHE A 116 -12.09 8.76 -10.45
N ASN A 117 -12.56 7.53 -10.28
CA ASN A 117 -13.66 7.17 -9.40
C ASN A 117 -13.10 6.56 -8.11
N ARG A 118 -13.54 7.05 -6.94
CA ARG A 118 -13.16 6.45 -5.66
C ARG A 118 -13.98 5.16 -5.46
N ALA A 119 -13.31 4.07 -5.09
CA ALA A 119 -14.00 2.89 -4.57
C ALA A 119 -14.28 3.11 -3.07
N ALA A 120 -15.53 3.00 -2.62
CA ALA A 120 -15.83 3.00 -1.19
C ALA A 120 -15.64 1.59 -0.61
N SER A 121 -15.38 1.53 0.70
CA SER A 121 -15.27 0.26 1.41
C SER A 121 -16.62 -0.46 1.41
N GLY A 122 -16.64 -1.73 1.01
CA GLY A 122 -17.87 -2.52 0.83
C GLY A 122 -18.46 -2.47 -0.58
N ASP A 123 -17.90 -1.66 -1.49
CA ASP A 123 -18.38 -1.60 -2.87
C ASP A 123 -17.98 -2.84 -3.66
N HIS A 124 -18.86 -3.23 -4.57
CA HIS A 124 -18.53 -4.14 -5.66
C HIS A 124 -17.71 -3.36 -6.70
N VAL A 125 -16.47 -3.79 -6.92
CA VAL A 125 -15.57 -3.22 -7.93
C VAL A 125 -15.53 -4.12 -9.14
N ALA A 126 -15.56 -3.55 -10.33
CA ALA A 126 -15.44 -4.29 -11.58
C ALA A 126 -14.80 -3.45 -12.67
N GLY A 127 -14.05 -4.08 -13.56
CA GLY A 127 -13.43 -3.40 -14.70
C GLY A 127 -12.30 -4.21 -15.31
N ILE A 128 -11.72 -3.68 -16.37
CA ILE A 128 -10.52 -4.22 -17.01
C ILE A 128 -9.31 -3.85 -16.16
N TYR A 129 -8.57 -4.85 -15.69
CA TYR A 129 -7.31 -4.59 -14.99
C TYR A 129 -6.25 -4.09 -15.99
N ARG A 130 -5.90 -2.80 -15.90
CA ARG A 130 -5.02 -2.11 -16.85
C ARG A 130 -3.56 -2.12 -16.44
N GLN A 131 -3.28 -1.86 -15.17
CA GLN A 131 -1.92 -1.62 -14.70
C GLN A 131 -1.81 -1.75 -13.18
N ARG A 132 -0.63 -2.19 -12.72
CA ARG A 132 -0.23 -2.16 -11.31
C ARG A 132 0.58 -0.92 -10.98
N PHE A 133 0.35 -0.35 -9.80
CA PHE A 133 1.11 0.75 -9.22
C PHE A 133 1.76 0.30 -7.91
N ALA A 134 3.04 0.60 -7.74
CA ALA A 134 3.74 0.50 -6.46
C ALA A 134 3.75 1.90 -5.83
N LEU A 135 2.93 2.12 -4.82
CA LEU A 135 2.77 3.37 -4.10
C LEU A 135 3.31 3.23 -2.66
N ALA A 136 3.49 4.35 -1.95
CA ALA A 136 3.95 4.30 -0.56
C ALA A 136 2.98 3.50 0.33
N SER A 137 1.68 3.69 0.09
CA SER A 137 0.60 3.00 0.81
C SER A 137 0.46 1.52 0.50
N GLY A 138 1.19 1.01 -0.50
CA GLY A 138 1.14 -0.38 -0.94
C GLY A 138 0.97 -0.50 -2.44
N ARG A 139 0.56 -1.68 -2.89
CA ARG A 139 0.34 -1.97 -4.32
C ARG A 139 -1.13 -1.80 -4.66
N PHE A 140 -1.38 -1.14 -5.79
CA PHE A 140 -2.72 -0.87 -6.29
C PHE A 140 -2.87 -1.32 -7.72
N ALA A 141 -4.06 -1.77 -8.08
CA ALA A 141 -4.48 -2.09 -9.42
C ALA A 141 -5.38 -0.97 -9.95
N MET A 142 -5.17 -0.57 -11.19
CA MET A 142 -6.11 0.27 -11.92
C MET A 142 -7.12 -0.62 -12.63
N LEU A 143 -8.39 -0.46 -12.28
CA LEU A 143 -9.52 -1.04 -12.99
C LEU A 143 -10.19 0.03 -13.83
N ASP A 144 -10.42 -0.25 -15.11
CA ASP A 144 -11.09 0.63 -16.05
C ASP A 144 -12.42 0.00 -16.47
N ASP A 145 -13.53 0.67 -16.16
CA ASP A 145 -14.88 0.21 -16.46
C ASP A 145 -15.42 0.77 -17.80
N GLY A 146 -14.61 1.57 -18.50
CA GLY A 146 -14.99 2.25 -19.74
C GLY A 146 -15.61 3.63 -19.55
N LEU A 147 -16.10 3.98 -18.36
CA LEU A 147 -16.63 5.30 -18.00
C LEU A 147 -15.64 6.11 -17.16
N GLY A 148 -14.77 5.42 -16.44
CA GLY A 148 -13.67 5.98 -15.65
C GLY A 148 -12.72 4.87 -15.21
N PHE A 149 -11.95 5.15 -14.17
CA PHE A 149 -11.12 4.13 -13.55
C PHE A 149 -11.07 4.27 -12.04
N GLN A 150 -10.77 3.16 -11.38
CA GLN A 150 -10.60 3.08 -9.93
C GLN A 150 -9.21 2.55 -9.60
N LEU A 151 -8.64 3.02 -8.49
CA LEU A 151 -7.43 2.47 -7.90
C LEU A 151 -7.81 1.64 -6.69
N VAL A 152 -7.55 0.34 -6.77
CA VAL A 152 -7.98 -0.62 -5.76
C VAL A 152 -6.80 -1.44 -5.24
N PRO A 153 -6.82 -1.94 -3.98
CA PRO A 153 -5.74 -2.76 -3.45
C PRO A 153 -5.42 -3.95 -4.36
N TRP A 154 -4.14 -4.11 -4.71
CA TRP A 154 -3.69 -5.22 -5.56
C TRP A 154 -3.43 -6.47 -4.72
N SER A 155 -3.80 -7.64 -5.25
CA SER A 155 -3.43 -8.95 -4.70
C SER A 155 -2.76 -9.82 -5.77
N PRO A 156 -1.92 -10.80 -5.38
CA PRO A 156 -1.25 -11.70 -6.32
C PRO A 156 -2.19 -12.44 -7.28
N SER A 157 -3.43 -12.67 -6.88
CA SER A 157 -4.43 -13.30 -7.74
C SER A 157 -4.74 -12.49 -9.02
N LEU A 158 -4.46 -11.18 -9.06
CA LEU A 158 -4.64 -10.34 -10.25
C LEU A 158 -3.50 -10.46 -11.28
N GLU A 159 -2.34 -11.01 -10.91
CA GLU A 159 -1.12 -10.97 -11.74
C GLU A 159 -1.36 -11.48 -13.17
N ASN A 160 -2.15 -12.55 -13.31
CA ASN A 160 -2.46 -13.19 -14.60
C ASN A 160 -3.72 -12.65 -15.31
N HIS A 161 -4.28 -11.54 -14.82
CA HIS A 161 -5.52 -10.96 -15.33
C HIS A 161 -5.34 -9.60 -16.01
N LEU A 162 -4.11 -9.22 -16.33
CA LEU A 162 -3.83 -7.99 -17.08
C LEU A 162 -4.60 -7.99 -18.41
N GLY A 163 -5.31 -6.89 -18.68
CA GLY A 163 -6.17 -6.73 -19.85
C GLY A 163 -7.47 -7.52 -19.81
N ARG A 164 -7.80 -8.20 -18.69
CA ARG A 164 -9.06 -8.95 -18.52
C ARG A 164 -10.02 -8.21 -17.61
N HIS A 165 -11.31 -8.44 -17.85
CA HIS A 165 -12.35 -8.00 -16.95
C HIS A 165 -12.31 -8.82 -15.66
N VAL A 166 -12.27 -8.14 -14.52
CA VAL A 166 -12.27 -8.72 -13.17
C VAL A 166 -13.35 -8.03 -12.34
N SER A 167 -13.87 -8.72 -11.34
CA SER A 167 -14.74 -8.11 -10.33
C SER A 167 -14.37 -8.60 -8.94
N GLY A 168 -14.81 -7.89 -7.91
CA GLY A 168 -14.58 -8.27 -6.54
C GLY A 168 -15.33 -7.40 -5.55
N VAL A 169 -15.27 -7.79 -4.29
CA VAL A 169 -15.89 -7.06 -3.18
C VAL A 169 -14.80 -6.59 -2.23
N ALA A 170 -14.81 -5.30 -1.91
CA ALA A 170 -13.90 -4.73 -0.93
C ALA A 170 -14.20 -5.28 0.47
N ARG A 171 -13.17 -5.82 1.13
CA ARG A 171 -13.26 -6.37 2.48
C ARG A 171 -12.98 -5.29 3.53
N SER A 172 -13.46 -5.51 4.74
CA SER A 172 -13.22 -4.63 5.90
C SER A 172 -11.76 -4.54 6.33
N ASP A 173 -10.93 -5.53 5.96
CA ASP A 173 -9.48 -5.52 6.19
C ASP A 173 -8.70 -4.73 5.11
N GLY A 174 -9.40 -4.12 4.15
CA GLY A 174 -8.81 -3.36 3.05
C GLY A 174 -8.25 -4.23 1.92
N GLY A 175 -8.51 -5.54 1.92
CA GLY A 175 -8.29 -6.41 0.77
C GLY A 175 -9.50 -6.42 -0.18
N ILE A 176 -9.37 -7.14 -1.30
CA ILE A 176 -10.49 -7.43 -2.21
C ILE A 176 -10.61 -8.94 -2.34
N ASP A 177 -11.84 -9.44 -2.20
CA ASP A 177 -12.17 -10.79 -2.60
C ASP A 177 -12.53 -10.81 -4.09
N TRP A 178 -11.65 -11.42 -4.90
CA TRP A 178 -11.76 -11.36 -6.36
C TRP A 178 -12.59 -12.51 -6.91
N SER A 179 -13.55 -12.14 -7.75
CA SER A 179 -14.31 -13.05 -8.61
C SER A 179 -13.83 -12.91 -10.04
N PHE A 180 -13.06 -13.88 -10.52
CA PHE A 180 -12.61 -13.91 -11.90
C PHE A 180 -13.66 -14.63 -12.75
N ALA A 181 -14.25 -13.93 -13.73
CA ALA A 181 -15.15 -14.56 -14.68
C ALA A 181 -14.40 -15.71 -15.39
N ARG A 182 -14.94 -16.93 -15.33
CA ARG A 182 -14.40 -18.08 -16.05
C ARG A 182 -14.42 -17.77 -17.55
N LYS A 183 -13.32 -18.09 -18.25
CA LYS A 183 -13.34 -18.22 -19.71
C LYS A 183 -14.53 -19.13 -20.06
N ARG A 184 -15.58 -18.59 -20.68
CA ARG A 184 -16.52 -19.41 -21.46
C ARG A 184 -15.70 -19.97 -22.61
N GLY A 185 -15.13 -21.16 -22.42
CA GLY A 185 -14.75 -22.00 -23.54
C GLY A 185 -16.04 -22.35 -24.26
N LEU A 186 -16.22 -21.79 -25.44
CA LEU A 186 -17.15 -22.33 -26.44
C LEU A 186 -16.60 -23.72 -26.80
N GLY A 187 -17.08 -24.75 -26.09
CA GLY A 187 -16.99 -26.12 -26.56
C GLY A 187 -18.11 -26.33 -27.57
N LEU A 188 -17.74 -26.36 -28.84
CA LEU A 188 -18.50 -27.00 -29.90
C LEU A 188 -18.43 -28.52 -29.71
#